data_AF-A0A7V3GTJ0-F1
#
_entry.id   AF-A0A7V3GTJ0-F1
#
_cell.length_a   1.000
_cell.length_b   1.000
_cell.length_c   1.000
_cell.angle_alpha   90.00
_cell.angle_beta   90.00
_cell.angle_gamma   90.00
#
_symmetry.space_group_name_H-M   'P 1'
#
loop_
_entity.id
_entity.type
_entity.pdbx_description
1 polymer ?
#
loop_
_entity_poly.entity_id
_entity_poly.type
_entity_poly.pdbx_seq_one_letter_code
_entity_poly.pdbx_strand_id
1 'polypeptide(L)' 'LREIEGYSTEETAQILGISVSAAKVRLHRARLRLRQLLAPHFA' A
#
# COMPACT_ATOMS: atom_id res chain seq x y z
N LEU A 1 -6.51 -1.67 2.72
CA LEU A 1 -7.37 -1.29 1.57
C LEU A 1 -7.10 -2.20 0.39
N ARG A 2 -5.98 -2.13 -0.33
CA ARG A 2 -5.79 -3.05 -1.47
C ARG A 2 -5.56 -4.52 -1.09
N GLU A 3 -4.63 -4.79 -0.17
CA GLU A 3 -4.19 -6.17 0.13
C GLU A 3 -5.22 -6.97 0.96
N ILE A 4 -6.10 -6.30 1.69
CA ILE A 4 -7.12 -6.92 2.55
C ILE A 4 -8.51 -6.75 1.94
N GLU A 5 -8.87 -5.52 1.54
CA GLU A 5 -10.21 -5.20 1.03
C GLU A 5 -10.32 -5.31 -0.50
N GLY A 6 -9.22 -5.51 -1.23
CA GLY A 6 -9.22 -5.65 -2.68
C GLY A 6 -9.40 -4.35 -3.48
N TYR A 7 -9.49 -3.18 -2.85
CA TYR A 7 -9.72 -1.92 -3.57
C TYR A 7 -8.63 -1.59 -4.60
N SER A 8 -9.06 -1.01 -5.72
CA SER A 8 -8.18 -0.35 -6.69
C SER A 8 -7.48 0.87 -6.07
N THR A 9 -6.52 1.42 -6.81
CA THR A 9 -5.77 2.60 -6.34
C THR A 9 -6.67 3.83 -6.35
N GLU A 10 -7.55 3.90 -7.33
CA GLU A 10 -8.53 4.94 -7.58
C GLU A 10 -9.59 4.96 -6.48
N GLU A 11 -10.17 3.80 -6.16
CA GLU A 11 -11.11 3.66 -5.03
C GLU A 11 -10.43 3.98 -3.70
N THR A 12 -9.20 3.50 -3.50
CA THR A 12 -8.41 3.83 -2.30
C THR A 12 -8.18 5.34 -2.16
N ALA A 13 -7.88 6.02 -3.27
CA ALA A 13 -7.66 7.47 -3.28
C ALA A 13 -8.95 8.23 -2.94
N GLN A 14 -10.07 7.80 -3.50
CA GLN A 14 -11.39 8.36 -3.22
C GLN A 14 -11.81 8.17 -1.75
N ILE A 15 -11.67 6.95 -1.21
CA ILE A 15 -11.99 6.63 0.20
C ILE A 15 -11.14 7.48 1.16
N LEU A 16 -9.87 7.68 0.84
CA LEU A 16 -8.93 8.40 1.70
C LEU A 16 -8.93 9.92 1.47
N GLY A 17 -9.66 10.43 0.46
CA GLY A 17 -9.66 11.85 0.11
C GLY A 17 -8.30 12.40 -0.32
N ILE A 18 -7.48 11.57 -0.99
CA ILE A 18 -6.13 11.95 -1.47
C ILE A 18 -6.02 11.76 -2.98
N SER A 19 -4.95 12.29 -3.59
CA SER A 19 -4.68 12.02 -5.00
C SER A 19 -4.30 10.55 -5.24
N VAL A 20 -4.59 10.05 -6.44
CA VAL A 20 -4.18 8.72 -6.90
C VAL A 20 -2.64 8.56 -6.83
N SER A 21 -1.88 9.61 -7.14
CA SER A 21 -0.41 9.59 -7.00
C SER A 21 0.03 9.40 -5.55
N ALA A 22 -0.60 10.10 -4.59
CA ALA A 22 -0.32 9.92 -3.17
C ALA A 22 -0.68 8.51 -2.68
N ALA A 23 -1.78 7.94 -3.17
CA ALA A 23 -2.17 6.55 -2.88
C ALA A 23 -1.11 5.55 -3.39
N LYS A 24 -0.60 5.71 -4.63
CA LYS A 24 0.47 4.87 -5.19
C LYS A 24 1.74 4.91 -4.34
N VAL A 25 2.17 6.12 -3.94
CA VAL A 25 3.38 6.29 -3.13
C VAL A 25 3.22 5.65 -1.74
N ARG A 26 2.06 5.84 -1.09
CA ARG A 26 1.76 5.20 0.21
C ARG A 26 1.80 3.68 0.10
N LEU A 27 1.17 3.12 -0.93
CA LEU A 27 1.14 1.67 -1.19
C LEU A 27 2.55 1.09 -1.41
N HIS A 28 3.36 1.77 -2.22
CA HIS A 28 4.75 1.36 -2.46
C HIS A 28 5.57 1.33 -1.16
N ARG A 29 5.50 2.40 -0.36
CA ARG A 29 6.23 2.48 0.92
C ARG A 29 5.76 1.41 1.91
N ALA A 30 4.46 1.14 1.97
CA ALA A 30 3.92 0.07 2.82
C ALA A 30 4.50 -1.30 2.46
N ARG A 31 4.56 -1.63 1.16
CA ARG A 31 5.17 -2.89 0.67
C ARG A 31 6.66 -2.98 0.95
N LEU A 32 7.39 -1.89 0.74
CA LEU A 32 8.82 -1.84 1.07
C LEU A 32 9.05 -2.11 2.55
N ARG A 33 8.27 -1.47 3.42
CA ARG A 33 8.37 -1.67 4.86
C ARG A 33 8.01 -3.10 5.26
N LEU A 34 6.94 -3.66 4.71
CA LEU A 34 6.56 -5.05 4.97
C LEU A 34 7.67 -6.02 4.57
N ARG A 35 8.27 -5.83 3.39
CA ARG A 35 9.41 -6.64 2.95
C ARG A 35 10.60 -6.57 3.91
N GLN A 36 10.94 -5.37 4.39
CA GLN A 36 12.01 -5.20 5.37
C GLN A 36 11.72 -5.90 6.71
N LEU A 37 10.47 -5.86 7.16
CA LEU A 37 10.05 -6.53 8.40
C LEU A 37 10.10 -8.05 8.26
N LEU A 38 9.78 -8.57 7.08
CA LEU A 38 9.77 -10.01 6.81
C LEU A 38 11.15 -10.57 6.48
N ALA A 39 12.08 -9.74 5.99
CA ALA A 39 13.42 -10.18 5.56
C ALA A 39 14.15 -11.11 6.56
N PRO A 40 14.17 -10.84 7.88
CA PRO A 40 14.82 -11.71 8.86
C PRO A 40 14.24 -13.12 8.97
N HIS A 41 12.99 -13.33 8.56
CA HIS A 41 12.30 -14.63 8.66
C HIS A 41 12.55 -15.53 7.44
N PHE A 42 13.20 -15.01 6.40
CA PHE A 42 13.51 -15.73 5.15
C PHE A 42 15.02 -15.84 4.91
N ALA A 43 15.82 -15.72 5.98
CA ALA A 43 17.28 -15.84 5.96
C ALA A 43 17.74 -17.29 6.19
#